data_AF-A0AAW1M9G2-F1
#
_entry.id   AF-A0AAW1M9G2-F1
#
_cell.length_a   1.000
_cell.length_b   1.000
_cell.length_c   1.000
_cell.angle_alpha   90.00
_cell.angle_beta   90.00
_cell.angle_gamma   90.00
#
_symmetry.space_group_name_H-M   'P 1'
#
loop_
_entity.id
_entity.type
_entity.pdbx_description
1 polymer ?
#
loop_
_entity_poly.entity_id
_entity_poly.type
_entity_poly.pdbx_seq_one_letter_code
_entity_poly.pdbx_strand_id
1 'polypeptide(L)'
;MKFKISVKLCIIAVVAICASGNAQSPFELDELFSGQFSNRGFNGIWMTGDSFHYRDTTTRDVLRFNVETWRSEILFPASVLSNFTSASYTLSPDNNYVLIRYNPVSIFRHSTTAQFSVYDLTNE
;
A
#
# COMPACT_ATOMS: atom_id res chain seq x y z
N MET A 1 39.43 -42.41 -19.02
CA MET A 1 38.08 -42.78 -18.55
C MET A 1 37.04 -42.20 -19.50
N LYS A 2 36.25 -43.03 -20.19
CA LYS A 2 35.20 -42.56 -21.12
C LYS A 2 33.86 -42.60 -20.39
N PHE A 3 33.36 -41.45 -19.92
CA PHE A 3 32.02 -41.33 -19.35
C PHE A 3 30.97 -41.46 -20.46
N LYS A 4 30.38 -42.65 -20.61
CA LYS A 4 29.20 -42.84 -21.46
C LYS A 4 27.96 -42.41 -20.69
N ILE A 5 27.57 -41.14 -20.82
CA ILE A 5 26.27 -40.66 -20.35
C ILE A 5 25.21 -41.37 -21.21
N SER A 6 24.46 -42.28 -20.60
CA SER A 6 23.45 -43.09 -21.28
C SER A 6 22.30 -42.21 -21.76
N VAL A 7 21.99 -42.23 -23.05
CA VAL A 7 20.87 -41.49 -23.66
C VAL A 7 19.55 -41.75 -22.94
N LYS A 8 19.36 -42.96 -22.36
CA LYS A 8 18.20 -43.29 -21.52
C LYS A 8 18.11 -42.45 -20.25
N LEU A 9 19.25 -42.12 -19.63
CA LEU A 9 19.31 -41.26 -18.45
C LEU A 9 18.93 -39.81 -18.80
N CYS A 10 19.35 -39.35 -19.97
CA CYS A 10 19.02 -38.02 -20.49
C CYS A 10 17.51 -37.91 -20.84
N ILE A 11 16.93 -38.95 -21.43
CA ILE A 11 15.49 -39.00 -21.74
C ILE A 11 14.65 -39.00 -20.45
N ILE A 12 15.04 -39.74 -19.41
CA ILE A 12 14.32 -39.75 -18.12
C ILE A 12 14.40 -38.37 -17.45
N ALA A 13 15.56 -37.71 -17.49
CA ALA A 13 15.71 -36.36 -16.97
C ALA A 13 14.84 -35.34 -17.73
N VAL A 14 14.80 -35.41 -19.06
CA VAL A 14 13.95 -34.54 -19.90
C VAL A 14 12.46 -34.80 -19.67
N VAL A 15 12.05 -36.06 -19.44
CA VAL A 15 10.65 -36.40 -19.12
C VAL A 15 10.24 -35.91 -17.73
N ALA A 16 11.14 -35.96 -16.74
CA ALA A 16 10.88 -35.37 -15.43
C ALA A 16 10.77 -33.84 -15.48
N ILE A 17 11.58 -33.19 -16.32
CA ILE A 17 11.56 -31.73 -16.53
C ILE A 17 10.31 -31.28 -17.32
N CYS A 18 9.71 -32.13 -18.16
CA CYS A 18 8.47 -31.78 -18.87
C CYS A 18 7.19 -32.15 -18.10
N ALA A 19 7.26 -33.07 -17.13
CA ALA A 19 6.15 -33.40 -16.23
C ALA A 19 5.95 -32.36 -15.12
N SER A 20 6.93 -31.50 -14.84
CA SER A 20 6.73 -30.26 -14.09
C SER A 20 6.04 -29.20 -14.96
N GLY A 21 4.92 -29.58 -15.59
CA GLY A 21 3.94 -28.60 -16.04
C GLY A 21 3.46 -27.85 -14.79
N ASN A 22 3.51 -26.52 -14.82
CA ASN A 22 3.12 -25.64 -13.73
C ASN A 22 1.80 -26.10 -13.09
N ALA A 23 1.88 -26.86 -12.00
CA ALA A 23 0.73 -27.18 -11.18
C ALA A 23 0.38 -25.90 -10.42
N GLN A 24 -0.49 -25.09 -11.01
CA GLN A 24 -1.01 -23.90 -10.33
C GLN A 24 -1.89 -24.38 -9.18
N SER A 25 -1.64 -23.86 -7.97
CA SER A 25 -2.53 -24.07 -6.84
C SER A 25 -3.88 -23.41 -7.14
N PRO A 26 -5.01 -24.07 -6.85
CA PRO A 26 -6.31 -23.44 -6.94
C PRO A 26 -6.39 -22.29 -5.93
N PHE A 27 -7.15 -21.25 -6.27
CA PHE A 27 -7.40 -20.13 -5.37
C PHE A 27 -8.22 -20.59 -4.16
N GLU A 28 -7.70 -20.34 -2.96
CA GLU A 28 -8.35 -20.74 -1.70
C GLU A 28 -9.08 -19.57 -1.04
N LEU A 29 -10.05 -19.88 -0.19
CA LEU A 29 -10.81 -18.85 0.54
C LEU A 29 -9.91 -18.05 1.50
N ASP A 30 -8.88 -18.67 2.06
CA ASP A 30 -7.92 -18.02 2.94
C ASP A 30 -7.08 -16.98 2.20
N GLU A 31 -6.84 -17.19 0.90
CA GLU A 31 -6.15 -16.23 0.03
C GLU A 31 -7.01 -14.97 -0.23
N LEU A 32 -8.34 -15.10 -0.21
CA LEU A 32 -9.27 -13.97 -0.28
C LEU A 32 -9.21 -13.13 1.00
N PHE A 33 -9.28 -13.77 2.17
CA PHE A 33 -9.28 -13.07 3.46
C PHE A 33 -7.93 -12.47 3.82
N SER A 34 -6.83 -13.12 3.43
CA SER A 34 -5.48 -12.57 3.60
C SER A 34 -5.22 -11.36 2.70
N GLY A 35 -5.99 -11.18 1.63
CA GLY A 35 -5.83 -10.08 0.69
C GLY A 35 -4.48 -10.12 -0.04
N GLN A 36 -3.83 -11.28 -0.13
CA GLN A 36 -2.51 -11.43 -0.77
C GLN A 36 -2.52 -10.94 -2.22
N PHE A 37 -3.63 -11.16 -2.92
CA PHE A 37 -3.83 -10.74 -4.30
C PHE A 37 -4.58 -9.41 -4.44
N SER A 38 -4.69 -8.64 -3.35
CA SER A 38 -5.35 -7.34 -3.38
C SER A 38 -4.53 -6.33 -4.19
N ASN A 39 -5.22 -5.59 -5.06
CA ASN A 39 -4.59 -4.54 -5.85
C ASN A 39 -4.15 -3.38 -4.96
N ARG A 40 -2.87 -3.01 -5.03
CA ARG A 40 -2.34 -1.82 -4.38
C ARG A 40 -2.47 -0.63 -5.32
N GLY A 41 -3.55 0.14 -5.13
CA GLY A 41 -3.76 1.39 -5.85
C GLY A 41 -2.82 2.50 -5.40
N PHE A 42 -2.76 3.57 -6.20
CA PHE A 42 -2.11 4.81 -5.81
C PHE A 42 -2.98 5.54 -4.78
N ASN A 43 -2.39 5.89 -3.64
CA ASN A 43 -3.06 6.58 -2.53
C ASN A 43 -2.69 8.08 -2.44
N GLY A 44 -2.09 8.63 -3.50
CA GLY A 44 -1.70 10.04 -3.52
C GLY A 44 -2.81 10.97 -3.98
N ILE A 45 -2.86 12.15 -3.38
CA ILE A 45 -3.82 13.21 -3.69
C ILE A 45 -3.05 14.47 -4.08
N TRP A 46 -3.41 15.06 -5.21
CA TRP A 46 -2.82 16.30 -5.70
C TRP A 46 -3.13 17.47 -4.77
N MET A 47 -2.10 18.24 -4.42
CA MET A 47 -2.24 19.49 -3.68
C MET A 47 -2.16 20.68 -4.63
N THR A 48 -1.15 20.64 -5.51
CA THR A 48 -0.83 21.66 -6.50
C THR A 48 -0.43 20.98 -7.81
N GLY A 49 -0.21 21.74 -8.88
CA GLY A 49 0.19 21.16 -10.18
C GLY A 49 1.54 20.45 -10.17
N ASP A 50 2.40 20.78 -9.21
CA ASP A 50 3.76 20.28 -9.05
C ASP A 50 3.92 19.29 -7.88
N SER A 51 2.93 19.16 -7.00
CA SER A 51 3.06 18.34 -5.80
C SER A 51 1.79 17.60 -5.38
N PHE A 52 1.97 16.38 -4.91
CA PHE A 52 0.92 15.55 -4.32
C PHE A 52 1.40 15.00 -2.98
N HIS A 53 0.48 14.71 -2.08
CA HIS A 53 0.81 14.01 -0.83
C HIS A 53 0.35 12.56 -0.89
N TYR A 54 1.05 11.67 -0.21
CA TYR A 54 0.71 10.26 -0.11
C TYR A 54 1.12 9.73 1.27
N ARG A 55 0.55 8.58 1.64
CA ARG A 55 0.95 7.89 2.87
C ARG A 55 1.94 6.79 2.54
N ASP A 56 3.11 6.79 3.17
CA ASP A 56 4.07 5.71 2.99
C ASP A 56 3.53 4.40 3.55
N THR A 57 3.83 3.30 2.86
CA THR A 57 3.46 1.96 3.27
C THR A 57 4.34 1.43 4.40
N THR A 58 5.58 1.91 4.51
CA THR A 58 6.56 1.41 5.48
C THR A 58 6.48 2.17 6.80
N THR A 59 6.73 3.49 6.77
CA THR A 59 6.74 4.32 7.98
C THR A 59 5.33 4.75 8.41
N ARG A 60 4.37 4.70 7.48
CA ARG A 60 2.99 5.22 7.65
C ARG A 60 2.90 6.73 7.81
N ASP A 61 4.00 7.44 7.60
CA ASP A 61 4.04 8.90 7.57
C ASP A 61 3.30 9.44 6.36
N VAL A 62 2.88 10.70 6.43
CA VAL A 62 2.32 11.41 5.29
C VAL A 62 3.42 12.27 4.69
N LEU A 63 3.75 12.01 3.43
CA LEU A 63 4.80 12.70 2.71
C LEU A 63 4.21 13.54 1.59
N ARG A 64 4.83 14.68 1.33
CA ARG A 64 4.67 15.50 0.14
C ARG A 64 5.72 15.09 -0.88
N PHE A 65 5.30 14.75 -2.09
CA PHE A 65 6.18 14.54 -3.23
C PHE A 65 6.11 15.73 -4.17
N ASN A 66 7.27 16.30 -4.51
CA ASN A 66 7.40 17.31 -5.54
C ASN A 66 7.91 16.66 -6.84
N VAL A 67 7.13 16.81 -7.91
CA VAL A 67 7.36 16.15 -9.20
C VAL A 67 8.47 16.81 -10.01
N GLU A 68 8.72 18.11 -9.82
CA GLU A 68 9.78 18.83 -10.51
C GLU A 68 11.17 18.48 -9.95
N THR A 69 11.28 18.41 -8.63
CA THR A 69 12.54 18.18 -7.91
C THR A 69 12.80 16.70 -7.62
N TRP A 70 11.80 15.83 -7.81
CA TRP A 70 11.84 14.40 -7.48
C TRP A 70 12.15 14.11 -6.01
N ARG A 71 11.73 15.01 -5.12
CA ARG A 71 11.98 14.90 -3.67
C ARG A 71 10.69 14.65 -2.92
N SER A 72 10.81 13.85 -1.86
CA SER A 72 9.76 13.66 -0.88
C SER A 72 10.17 14.31 0.44
N GLU A 73 9.22 14.99 1.06
CA GLU A 73 9.36 15.66 2.35
C GLU A 73 8.27 15.14 3.28
N ILE A 74 8.58 14.99 4.56
CA ILE A 74 7.58 14.56 5.55
C ILE A 74 6.66 15.76 5.81
N LEU A 75 5.36 15.58 5.57
CA LEU A 75 4.34 16.60 5.82
C LEU A 75 3.90 16.56 7.28
N PHE A 76 3.64 15.36 7.82
CA PHE A 76 3.51 15.12 9.26
C PHE A 76 3.77 13.63 9.60
N PRO A 77 4.26 13.32 10.80
CA PRO A 77 4.61 11.96 11.19
C PRO A 77 3.39 11.09 11.49
N ALA A 78 3.55 9.78 11.35
CA ALA A 78 2.52 8.78 11.64
C ALA A 78 2.07 8.80 13.11
N SER A 79 2.91 9.30 14.02
CA SER A 79 2.62 9.43 15.45
C SER A 79 1.35 10.23 15.70
N VAL A 80 1.15 11.33 14.96
CA VAL A 80 -0.05 12.19 15.06
C VAL A 80 -1.32 11.37 14.83
N LEU A 81 -1.34 10.53 13.79
CA LEU A 81 -2.50 9.69 13.49
C LEU A 81 -2.63 8.47 14.40
N SER A 82 -1.52 7.97 14.94
CA SER A 82 -1.52 6.80 15.85
C SER A 82 -2.24 7.07 17.17
N ASN A 83 -2.33 8.33 17.58
CA ASN A 83 -3.07 8.75 18.77
C ASN A 83 -4.59 8.61 18.61
N PHE A 84 -5.08 8.42 17.39
CA PHE A 84 -6.50 8.37 17.07
C PHE A 84 -6.90 6.98 16.53
N THR A 85 -7.99 6.42 17.05
CA THR A 85 -8.49 5.11 16.60
C THR A 85 -9.13 5.21 15.22
N SER A 86 -8.67 4.35 14.29
CA SER A 86 -9.16 4.30 12.90
C SER A 86 -9.12 5.66 12.19
N ALA A 87 -8.01 6.37 12.36
CA ALA A 87 -7.82 7.72 11.86
C ALA A 87 -7.68 7.78 10.33
N SER A 88 -8.38 8.73 9.75
CA SER A 88 -8.24 9.21 8.37
C SER A 88 -7.94 10.70 8.39
N TYR A 89 -7.28 11.23 7.37
CA TYR A 89 -6.90 12.62 7.32
C TYR A 89 -7.38 13.28 6.02
N THR A 90 -7.55 14.59 6.07
CA THR A 90 -7.81 15.43 4.90
C THR A 90 -7.06 16.73 5.09
N LEU A 91 -6.33 17.17 4.07
CA LEU A 91 -5.61 18.43 4.11
C LEU A 91 -6.53 19.59 3.77
N SER A 92 -6.30 20.72 4.44
CA SER A 92 -6.96 21.97 4.12
C SER A 92 -6.46 22.50 2.76
N PRO A 93 -7.26 23.29 2.01
CA PRO A 93 -6.86 23.80 0.70
C PRO A 93 -5.60 24.69 0.73
N ASP A 94 -5.36 25.34 1.87
CA ASP A 94 -4.18 26.17 2.13
C ASP A 94 -2.97 25.38 2.66
N ASN A 95 -3.12 24.07 2.87
CA ASN A 95 -2.09 23.15 3.37
C ASN A 95 -1.48 23.52 4.74
N ASN A 96 -2.17 24.34 5.53
CA ASN A 96 -1.73 24.70 6.89
C ASN A 96 -2.35 23.81 7.96
N TYR A 97 -3.50 23.19 7.66
CA TYR A 97 -4.26 22.39 8.62
C TYR A 97 -4.55 20.99 8.08
N VAL A 98 -4.62 20.04 9.00
CA VAL A 98 -5.06 18.68 8.74
C VAL A 98 -6.32 18.41 9.55
N LEU A 99 -7.39 18.03 8.85
CA LEU A 99 -8.59 17.50 9.47
C LEU A 99 -8.40 16.01 9.72
N ILE A 100 -8.31 15.62 10.99
CA ILE A 100 -8.22 14.24 11.42
C ILE A 100 -9.62 13.74 11.77
N ARG A 101 -10.10 12.76 11.01
CA ARG A 101 -11.37 12.07 11.25
C ARG A 101 -11.10 10.73 11.92
N TYR A 102 -11.71 10.49 13.08
CA TYR A 102 -11.49 9.31 13.92
C TYR A 102 -12.79 8.77 14.53
N ASN A 103 -12.74 7.55 15.08
CA ASN A 103 -13.91 6.83 15.60
C ASN A 103 -15.13 6.79 14.64
N PRO A 104 -14.95 6.35 13.37
CA PRO A 104 -16.04 6.34 12.42
C PRO A 104 -17.04 5.21 12.69
N VAL A 105 -18.33 5.56 12.71
CA VAL A 105 -19.47 4.63 12.77
C VAL A 105 -20.25 4.74 11.46
N SER A 106 -20.33 3.63 10.72
CA SER A 106 -21.07 3.56 9.46
C SER A 106 -22.58 3.47 9.72
N ILE A 107 -23.36 4.30 9.02
CA ILE A 107 -24.83 4.28 9.06
C ILE A 107 -25.37 3.72 7.74
N PHE A 108 -24.88 4.24 6.62
CA PHE A 108 -25.20 3.77 5.26
C PHE A 108 -23.92 3.70 4.41
N ARG A 109 -24.03 3.19 3.18
CA ARG A 109 -22.88 3.01 2.26
C ARG A 109 -21.94 4.22 2.18
N HIS A 110 -22.48 5.43 2.18
CA HIS A 110 -21.71 6.68 2.11
C HIS A 110 -22.03 7.66 3.26
N SER A 111 -22.70 7.19 4.31
CA SER A 111 -23.09 8.02 5.46
C SER A 111 -22.47 7.46 6.72
N THR A 112 -21.65 8.28 7.38
CA THR A 112 -20.91 7.88 8.58
C THR A 112 -20.93 9.01 9.60
N THR A 113 -21.08 8.68 10.87
CA THR A 113 -20.82 9.60 11.98
C THR A 113 -19.39 9.39 12.45
N ALA A 114 -18.65 10.47 12.70
CA ALA A 114 -17.27 10.40 13.17
C ALA A 114 -16.94 11.61 14.05
N GLN A 115 -15.85 11.51 14.79
CA GLN A 115 -15.27 12.61 15.54
C GLN A 115 -14.16 13.26 14.72
N PHE A 116 -13.93 14.55 14.95
CA PHE A 116 -12.99 15.35 14.18
C PHE A 116 -12.08 16.19 15.08
N SER A 117 -10.81 16.24 14.74
CA SER A 117 -9.82 17.12 15.36
C SER A 117 -9.05 17.85 14.26
N VAL A 118 -8.70 19.10 14.52
CA VAL A 118 -7.89 19.91 13.60
C VAL A 118 -6.47 19.94 14.14
N TYR A 119 -5.52 19.64 13.27
CA TYR A 119 -4.10 19.67 13.56
C TYR A 119 -3.44 20.77 12.72
N ASP A 120 -2.58 21.56 13.33
CA ASP A 120 -1.87 22.67 12.69
C ASP A 120 -0.47 22.21 12.28
N LEU A 121 -0.11 22.39 11.02
CA LEU A 121 1.18 21.99 10.46
C LEU A 121 2.28 23.03 10.68
N THR A 122 1.90 24.27 11.00
CA THR A 122 2.83 25.42 11.08
C THR A 122 3.37 25.67 12.47
N ASN A 123 2.69 25.16 13.50
CA ASN A 123 2.96 25.45 14.91
C ASN A 123 3.70 24.31 15.65
N GLU A 124 4.34 23.38 14.92
CA GLU A 124 5.21 22.33 15.50
C GLU A 124 6.69 22.49 15.13
#